data_AF-A0A2E2K4I6-F1
#
_entry.id   AF-A0A2E2K4I6-F1
#
_cell.length_a   1.000
_cell.length_b   1.000
_cell.length_c   1.000
_cell.angle_alpha   90.00
_cell.angle_beta   90.00
_cell.angle_gamma   90.00
#
_symmetry.space_group_name_H-M   'P 1'
#
loop_
_entity.id
_entity.type
_entity.pdbx_description
1 polymer ?
#
loop_
_entity_poly.entity_id
_entity_poly.type
_entity_poly.pdbx_seq_one_letter_code
_entity_poly.pdbx_strand_id
1 'polypeptide(L)'
;MHRTKTGKTLSLILSALVMWSGLLLSSANAGVISSSDMLVEQHQFENKQSVKAFLDRDDVKQQLVDMGVSPTDVDARINAMTAAELAQLNANLQDAPAGAGLVGVVLTIFIVFVITDVIGATDIFPFIRPVN
;
A
#
# COMPACT_ATOMS: atom_id res chain seq x y z
N MET A 1 23.83 76.89 -15.32
CA MET A 1 24.63 75.65 -15.28
C MET A 1 24.57 75.09 -13.85
N HIS A 2 23.55 74.29 -13.51
CA HIS A 2 23.44 73.64 -12.20
C HIS A 2 23.07 72.17 -12.41
N ARG A 3 24.08 71.28 -12.41
CA ARG A 3 23.87 69.83 -12.39
C ARG A 3 23.46 69.45 -10.97
N THR A 4 22.16 69.21 -10.75
CA THR A 4 21.62 68.82 -9.45
C THR A 4 22.11 67.39 -9.13
N LYS A 5 23.01 67.29 -8.15
CA LYS A 5 23.59 66.01 -7.68
C LYS A 5 22.53 65.06 -7.08
N THR A 6 21.33 65.58 -6.78
CA THR A 6 20.19 64.92 -6.15
C THR A 6 19.61 63.76 -6.97
N GLY A 7 19.64 63.84 -8.31
CA GLY A 7 19.15 62.75 -9.17
C GLY A 7 20.03 61.49 -9.13
N LYS A 8 21.35 61.68 -8.98
CA LYS A 8 22.30 60.56 -8.90
C LYS A 8 22.20 59.82 -7.57
N THR A 9 22.04 60.53 -6.46
CA THR A 9 21.86 59.91 -5.14
C THR A 9 20.51 59.19 -5.04
N LEU A 10 19.45 59.75 -5.64
CA LEU A 10 18.13 59.13 -5.68
C LEU A 10 18.13 57.83 -6.49
N SER A 11 18.80 57.81 -7.65
CA SER A 11 18.94 56.60 -8.46
C SER A 11 19.74 55.50 -7.76
N LEU A 12 20.73 55.88 -6.95
CA LEU A 12 21.58 54.93 -6.22
C LEU A 12 20.80 54.28 -5.07
N ILE A 13 19.98 55.06 -4.35
CA ILE A 13 19.09 54.55 -3.29
C ILE A 13 18.02 53.62 -3.88
N LEU A 14 17.40 53.99 -5.01
CA LEU A 14 16.36 53.17 -5.64
C LEU A 14 16.90 51.82 -6.11
N SER A 15 18.10 51.81 -6.71
CA SER A 15 18.75 50.57 -7.16
C SER A 15 19.17 49.67 -5.99
N ALA A 16 19.62 50.24 -4.87
CA ALA A 16 19.92 49.49 -3.65
C ALA A 16 18.66 48.87 -3.04
N LEU A 17 17.53 49.57 -3.08
CA LEU A 17 16.25 49.07 -2.57
C LEU A 17 15.71 47.89 -3.39
N VAL A 18 15.82 47.96 -4.72
CA VAL A 18 15.43 46.87 -5.64
C VAL A 18 16.32 45.64 -5.43
N MET A 19 17.63 45.84 -5.27
CA MET A 19 18.58 44.76 -5.03
C MET A 19 18.35 44.08 -3.67
N TRP A 20 18.00 44.85 -2.64
CA TRP A 20 17.61 44.34 -1.32
C TRP A 20 16.30 43.54 -1.37
N SER A 21 15.31 44.02 -2.14
CA SER A 21 14.04 43.30 -2.33
C SER A 21 14.21 41.96 -3.06
N GLY A 22 15.18 41.85 -3.98
CA GLY A 22 15.46 40.62 -4.72
C GLY A 22 16.05 39.51 -3.84
N LEU A 23 16.79 39.86 -2.78
CA LEU A 23 17.36 38.91 -1.82
C LEU A 23 16.29 38.27 -0.92
N LEU A 24 15.18 38.97 -0.67
CA LEU A 24 14.06 38.45 0.12
C LEU A 24 13.17 37.47 -0.66
N LEU A 25 13.27 37.46 -1.99
CA LEU A 25 12.49 36.60 -2.88
C LEU A 25 13.21 35.30 -3.26
N SER A 26 14.48 35.13 -2.89
CA SER A 26 15.24 33.88 -3.07
C SER A 26 14.98 32.87 -1.94
N SER A 27 13.73 32.72 -1.50
CA SER A 27 13.32 31.46 -0.88
C SER A 27 13.13 30.46 -2.02
N ALA A 28 14.23 29.80 -2.37
CA ALA A 28 14.15 28.57 -3.15
C ALA A 28 13.31 27.58 -2.34
N ASN A 29 12.01 27.51 -2.62
CA ASN A 29 11.14 26.46 -2.16
C ASN A 29 11.52 25.21 -2.95
N ALA A 30 12.70 24.66 -2.65
CA ALA A 30 13.01 23.29 -2.97
C ALA A 30 12.05 22.46 -2.14
N GLY A 31 10.88 22.16 -2.72
CA GLY A 31 10.09 21.03 -2.27
C GLY A 31 11.03 19.85 -2.30
N VAL A 32 11.52 19.46 -1.12
CA VAL A 32 12.25 18.23 -0.95
C VAL A 32 11.22 17.18 -1.32
N ILE A 33 11.28 16.65 -2.56
CA ILE A 33 10.71 15.34 -2.85
C ILE A 33 11.54 14.43 -1.95
N SER A 34 11.04 14.26 -0.75
CA SER A 34 11.72 13.52 0.27
C SER A 34 11.55 12.06 -0.14
N SER A 35 12.60 11.25 -0.03
CA SER A 35 12.54 9.83 -0.41
C SER A 35 11.36 9.09 0.27
N SER A 36 10.80 9.66 1.34
CA SER A 36 9.52 9.29 1.96
C SER A 36 8.32 9.34 1.01
N ASP A 37 8.20 10.32 0.11
CA ASP A 37 7.09 10.39 -0.84
C ASP A 37 7.17 9.25 -1.86
N MET A 38 8.38 8.88 -2.29
CA MET A 38 8.59 7.70 -3.15
C MET A 38 8.30 6.39 -2.40
N LEU A 39 8.69 6.28 -1.13
CA LEU A 39 8.38 5.12 -0.30
C LEU A 39 6.86 4.99 -0.06
N VAL A 40 6.16 6.10 0.17
CA VAL A 40 4.70 6.12 0.36
C VAL A 40 3.99 5.69 -0.93
N GLU A 41 4.39 6.20 -2.09
CA GLU A 41 3.80 5.81 -3.38
C GLU A 41 4.05 4.33 -3.70
N GLN A 42 5.25 3.82 -3.40
CA GLN A 42 5.58 2.42 -3.59
C GLN A 42 4.79 1.49 -2.65
N HIS A 43 4.66 1.85 -1.36
CA HIS A 43 3.84 1.09 -0.42
C HIS A 43 2.35 1.10 -0.79
N GLN A 44 1.85 2.21 -1.34
CA GLN A 44 0.48 2.26 -1.84
C GLN A 44 0.26 1.32 -3.02
N PHE A 45 1.20 1.29 -3.95
CA PHE A 45 1.16 0.38 -5.09
C PHE A 45 1.21 -1.10 -4.64
N GLU A 46 2.12 -1.43 -3.73
CA GLU A 46 2.26 -2.77 -3.15
C GLU A 46 0.99 -3.22 -2.39
N ASN A 47 0.39 -2.33 -1.58
CA ASN A 47 -0.87 -2.60 -0.90
C ASN A 47 -2.01 -2.88 -1.89
N LYS A 48 -2.08 -2.09 -2.98
CA LYS A 48 -3.10 -2.27 -4.02
C LYS A 48 -2.93 -3.59 -4.77
N GLN A 49 -1.70 -3.94 -5.10
CA GLN A 49 -1.41 -5.24 -5.72
C GLN A 49 -1.73 -6.40 -4.79
N SER A 50 -1.41 -6.30 -3.50
CA SER A 50 -1.67 -7.36 -2.52
C SER A 50 -3.16 -7.62 -2.34
N VAL A 51 -3.94 -6.55 -2.16
CA VAL A 51 -5.42 -6.63 -2.06
C VAL A 51 -6.00 -7.21 -3.35
N LYS A 52 -5.54 -6.75 -4.52
CA LYS A 52 -6.01 -7.28 -5.80
C LYS A 52 -5.68 -8.77 -5.94
N ALA A 53 -4.46 -9.19 -5.64
CA ALA A 53 -4.04 -10.59 -5.73
C ALA A 53 -4.85 -11.52 -4.82
N PHE A 54 -5.25 -11.04 -3.63
CA PHE A 54 -6.13 -11.80 -2.74
C PHE A 54 -7.55 -11.95 -3.31
N LEU A 55 -8.12 -10.86 -3.82
CA LEU A 55 -9.46 -10.85 -4.42
C LEU A 55 -9.50 -11.56 -5.78
N ASP A 56 -8.36 -11.72 -6.44
CA ASP A 56 -8.27 -12.41 -7.73
C ASP A 56 -8.32 -13.94 -7.60
N ARG A 57 -8.18 -14.49 -6.38
CA ARG A 57 -8.27 -15.92 -6.11
C ARG A 57 -9.66 -16.45 -6.44
N ASP A 58 -9.73 -17.62 -7.07
CA ASP A 58 -10.99 -18.20 -7.57
C ASP A 58 -12.00 -18.47 -6.45
N ASP A 59 -11.53 -18.91 -5.28
CA ASP A 59 -12.35 -19.14 -4.10
C ASP A 59 -12.96 -17.83 -3.56
N VAL A 60 -12.17 -16.76 -3.49
CA VAL A 60 -12.64 -15.44 -3.06
C VAL A 60 -13.62 -14.83 -4.06
N LYS A 61 -13.34 -14.94 -5.37
CA LYS A 61 -14.26 -14.51 -6.42
C LYS A 61 -15.60 -15.22 -6.35
N GLN A 62 -15.59 -16.55 -6.23
CA GLN A 62 -16.82 -17.34 -6.12
C GLN A 62 -17.62 -16.92 -4.89
N GLN A 63 -16.96 -16.77 -3.73
CA GLN A 63 -17.62 -16.31 -2.50
C GLN A 63 -18.25 -14.92 -2.67
N LEU A 64 -17.57 -13.98 -3.35
CA LEU A 64 -18.10 -12.64 -3.62
C LEU A 64 -19.30 -12.68 -4.56
N VAL A 65 -19.25 -13.52 -5.60
CA VAL A 65 -20.36 -13.73 -6.55
C VAL A 65 -21.56 -14.37 -5.85
N ASP A 66 -21.33 -15.34 -4.96
CA ASP A 66 -22.39 -15.97 -4.15
C ASP A 66 -23.06 -14.97 -3.21
N MET A 67 -22.34 -13.95 -2.76
CA MET A 67 -22.89 -12.81 -2.01
C MET A 67 -23.55 -11.74 -2.91
N GLY A 68 -23.62 -11.96 -4.22
CA GLY A 68 -24.23 -11.05 -5.19
C GLY A 68 -23.35 -9.87 -5.61
N VAL A 69 -22.04 -9.92 -5.34
CA VAL A 69 -21.08 -8.87 -5.70
C VAL A 69 -20.40 -9.22 -7.02
N SER A 70 -20.48 -8.33 -8.02
CA SER A 70 -19.79 -8.55 -9.29
C SER A 70 -18.29 -8.25 -9.18
N PRO A 71 -17.41 -8.97 -9.90
CA PRO A 71 -15.97 -8.69 -9.89
C PRO A 71 -15.64 -7.26 -10.33
N THR A 72 -16.40 -6.73 -11.28
CA THR A 72 -16.29 -5.36 -11.80
C THR A 72 -16.60 -4.30 -10.73
N ASP A 73 -17.56 -4.56 -9.84
CA ASP A 73 -17.89 -3.63 -8.75
C ASP A 73 -16.80 -3.62 -7.68
N VAL A 74 -16.14 -4.76 -7.44
CA VAL A 74 -15.02 -4.86 -6.51
C VAL A 74 -13.84 -4.05 -7.00
N ASP A 75 -13.46 -4.20 -8.27
CA ASP A 75 -12.39 -3.41 -8.88
C ASP A 75 -12.69 -1.91 -8.84
N ALA A 76 -13.94 -1.51 -9.11
CA ALA A 76 -14.37 -0.11 -9.02
C ALA A 76 -14.20 0.45 -7.60
N ARG A 77 -14.53 -0.33 -6.56
CA ARG A 77 -14.37 0.07 -5.16
C ARG A 77 -12.91 0.21 -4.73
N ILE A 78 -12.05 -0.74 -5.11
CA ILE A 78 -10.61 -0.68 -4.83
C ILE A 78 -9.99 0.56 -5.49
N ASN A 79 -10.43 0.89 -6.70
CA ASN A 79 -9.94 2.07 -7.41
C ASN A 79 -10.44 3.39 -6.81
N ALA A 80 -11.60 3.38 -6.16
CA ALA A 80 -12.16 4.54 -5.47
C ALA A 80 -11.61 4.72 -4.05
N MET A 81 -10.96 3.71 -3.46
CA MET A 81 -10.41 3.78 -2.11
C MET A 81 -9.18 4.69 -2.03
N THR A 82 -9.10 5.43 -0.93
CA THR A 82 -7.91 6.19 -0.58
C THR A 82 -6.80 5.27 -0.10
N ALA A 83 -5.57 5.77 -0.12
CA ALA A 83 -4.39 5.03 0.33
C ALA A 83 -4.49 4.49 1.77
N ALA A 84 -5.07 5.29 2.67
CA ALA A 84 -5.23 4.92 4.08
C ALA A 84 -6.24 3.77 4.24
N GLU A 85 -7.34 3.82 3.50
CA GLU A 85 -8.35 2.76 3.49
C GLU A 85 -7.79 1.46 2.90
N LEU A 86 -6.96 1.57 1.86
CA LEU A 86 -6.31 0.42 1.25
C LEU A 86 -5.30 -0.26 2.19
N ALA A 87 -4.52 0.54 2.92
CA ALA A 87 -3.58 0.04 3.92
C ALA A 87 -4.31 -0.65 5.07
N GLN A 88 -5.42 -0.07 5.54
CA GLN A 88 -6.26 -0.69 6.56
C GLN A 88 -6.89 -1.99 6.07
N LEU A 89 -7.38 -2.02 4.83
CA LEU A 89 -7.93 -3.24 4.23
C LEU A 89 -6.85 -4.33 4.11
N ASN A 90 -5.66 -3.99 3.63
CA ASN A 90 -4.54 -4.93 3.52
C ASN A 90 -4.12 -5.49 4.89
N ALA A 91 -4.16 -4.69 5.95
CA ALA A 91 -3.91 -5.17 7.32
C ALA A 91 -4.97 -6.20 7.75
N ASN A 92 -6.26 -5.95 7.49
CA ASN A 92 -7.33 -6.89 7.81
C ASN A 92 -7.26 -8.19 6.98
N LEU A 93 -6.81 -8.12 5.71
CA LEU A 93 -6.62 -9.31 4.88
C LEU A 93 -5.44 -10.18 5.33
N GLN A 94 -4.42 -9.59 5.93
CA GLN A 94 -3.30 -10.34 6.52
C GLN A 94 -3.71 -11.09 7.79
N ASP A 95 -4.65 -10.53 8.56
CA ASP A 95 -5.23 -11.18 9.74
C ASP A 95 -6.32 -12.22 9.37
N ALA A 96 -6.87 -12.14 8.16
CA ALA A 96 -7.79 -13.16 7.65
C ALA A 96 -7.01 -14.45 7.38
N PRO A 97 -7.42 -15.61 7.94
CA PRO A 97 -6.71 -16.86 7.74
C PRO A 97 -6.77 -17.25 6.26
N ALA A 98 -5.66 -17.00 5.55
CA ALA A 98 -5.48 -17.29 4.12
C ALA A 98 -5.54 -18.80 3.78
N GLY A 99 -5.90 -19.64 4.74
CA GLY A 99 -6.12 -21.09 4.64
C GLY A 99 -7.58 -21.52 4.85
N ALA A 100 -8.56 -20.63 4.76
CA ALA A 100 -9.99 -21.01 4.82
C ALA A 100 -10.56 -21.49 3.46
N GLY A 101 -9.74 -21.53 2.39
CA GLY A 101 -10.14 -22.06 1.08
C GLY A 101 -10.04 -23.59 1.01
N LEU A 102 -10.43 -24.16 -0.14
CA LEU A 102 -10.40 -25.62 -0.40
C LEU A 102 -9.04 -26.24 -0.05
N VAL A 103 -7.95 -25.57 -0.41
CA VAL A 103 -6.58 -26.04 -0.11
C VAL A 103 -6.34 -26.16 1.39
N GLY A 104 -6.82 -25.21 2.20
CA GLY A 104 -6.61 -25.27 3.64
C GLY A 104 -7.57 -26.22 4.35
N VAL A 105 -8.79 -26.43 3.83
CA VAL A 105 -9.66 -27.52 4.29
C VAL A 105 -9.00 -28.88 4.01
N VAL A 106 -8.49 -29.10 2.80
CA VAL A 106 -7.78 -30.33 2.43
C VAL A 106 -6.53 -30.53 3.28
N LEU A 107 -5.75 -29.47 3.51
CA LEU A 107 -4.57 -29.52 4.36
C LEU A 107 -4.92 -29.82 5.82
N THR A 108 -6.01 -29.24 6.34
CA THR A 108 -6.48 -29.50 7.72
C THR A 108 -6.89 -30.96 7.88
N ILE A 109 -7.69 -31.49 6.95
CA ILE A 109 -8.07 -32.91 6.95
C ILE A 109 -6.83 -33.80 6.86
N PHE A 110 -5.86 -33.43 6.01
CA PHE A 110 -4.59 -34.13 5.90
C PHE A 110 -3.83 -34.18 7.23
N ILE A 111 -3.68 -33.03 7.93
CA ILE A 111 -3.01 -32.96 9.23
C ILE A 111 -3.73 -33.82 10.28
N VAL A 112 -5.06 -33.77 10.33
CA VAL A 112 -5.85 -34.60 11.25
C VAL A 112 -5.61 -36.09 11.01
N PHE A 113 -5.62 -36.54 9.75
CA PHE A 113 -5.34 -37.93 9.42
C PHE A 113 -3.90 -38.32 9.76
N VAL A 114 -2.91 -37.46 9.48
CA VAL A 114 -1.51 -37.71 9.85
C VAL A 114 -1.35 -37.92 11.36
N ILE A 115 -1.97 -37.08 12.18
CA ILE A 115 -1.91 -37.21 13.64
C ILE A 115 -2.60 -38.50 14.10
N THR A 116 -3.77 -38.80 13.53
CA THR A 116 -4.56 -40.00 13.88
C THR A 116 -3.82 -41.29 13.50
N ASP A 117 -3.04 -41.25 12.42
CA ASP A 117 -2.18 -42.35 11.95
C ASP A 117 -0.96 -42.57 12.87
N VAL A 118 -0.28 -41.49 13.26
CA VAL A 118 0.84 -41.57 14.22
C VAL A 118 0.41 -42.17 15.57
N ILE A 119 -0.81 -41.84 16.03
CA ILE A 119 -1.37 -42.37 17.28
C ILE A 119 -1.84 -43.84 17.11
N GLY A 120 -1.98 -44.33 15.88
CA GLY A 120 -2.45 -45.69 15.58
C GLY A 120 -3.97 -45.85 15.61
N ALA A 121 -4.73 -44.76 15.55
CA ALA A 121 -6.18 -44.80 15.47
C ALA A 121 -6.69 -45.00 14.03
N THR A 122 -5.86 -44.71 13.03
CA THR A 122 -6.11 -44.99 11.60
C THR A 122 -4.84 -45.53 10.94
N ASP A 123 -4.95 -46.20 9.79
CA ASP A 123 -3.82 -46.59 8.92
C ASP A 123 -4.17 -46.17 7.49
N ILE A 124 -3.93 -44.89 7.19
CA ILE A 124 -4.28 -44.28 5.88
C ILE A 124 -3.00 -43.98 5.09
N PHE A 125 -1.90 -43.67 5.78
CA PHE A 125 -0.62 -43.31 5.20
C PHE A 125 0.43 -44.39 5.53
N PRO A 126 0.74 -45.29 4.58
CA PRO A 126 1.61 -46.46 4.82
C PRO A 126 3.09 -46.11 5.10
N PHE A 127 3.46 -44.83 4.98
CA PHE A 127 4.77 -44.31 5.33
C PHE A 127 4.86 -43.79 6.77
N ILE A 128 3.71 -43.63 7.46
CA ILE A 128 3.65 -43.29 8.87
C ILE A 128 3.70 -44.59 9.66
N ARG A 129 4.57 -44.62 10.68
CA ARG A 129 4.64 -45.75 11.61
C ARG A 129 3.97 -45.31 12.91
N PRO A 130 2.94 -46.03 13.39
CA PRO A 130 2.33 -45.72 14.66
C PRO A 130 3.35 -45.84 15.79
N VAL A 131 3.24 -44.95 16.78
CA VAL A 131 4.18 -44.87 17.92
C VAL A 131 3.93 -45.95 18.99
N ASN A 132 2.77 -46.62 18.93
CA ASN A 132 2.32 -47.59 19.92
C ASN A 132 2.30 -49.02 19.37
#